data_AF-A0A7W1LPR4-F1
#
_entry.id   AF-A0A7W1LPR4-F1
#
_cell.length_a   1.000
_cell.length_b   1.000
_cell.length_c   1.000
_cell.angle_alpha   90.00
_cell.angle_beta   90.00
_cell.angle_gamma   90.00
#
_symmetry.space_group_name_H-M   'P 1'
#
loop_
_entity.id
_entity.type
_entity.pdbx_description
1 polymer ?
#
loop_
_entity_poly.entity_id
_entity_poly.type
_entity_poly.pdbx_seq_one_letter_code
_entity_poly.pdbx_strand_id
1 'polypeptide(L)'
;INTSKSTARGAGQRISALTPYLDITDALADVPAGPGLDDCLDACAAAWSAQRWAAGTAHVFGASPSADAPTDVDRRGRPMRIVA
;
A
#
# COMPACT_ATOMS: atom_id res chain seq x y z
N ILE A 1 7.83 -22.27 -8.74
CA ILE A 1 8.56 -20.99 -8.84
C ILE A 1 8.26 -20.22 -7.56
N ASN A 2 9.26 -19.98 -6.71
CA ASN A 2 9.06 -19.29 -5.44
C ASN A 2 8.85 -17.78 -5.73
N THR A 3 7.59 -17.36 -5.86
CA THR A 3 7.18 -16.00 -6.20
C THR A 3 7.24 -15.09 -4.97
N SER A 4 8.39 -14.99 -4.31
CA SER A 4 8.52 -14.10 -3.15
C SER A 4 8.79 -12.66 -3.59
N LYS A 5 8.14 -11.70 -2.90
CA LYS A 5 8.34 -10.25 -3.11
C LYS A 5 9.78 -9.78 -2.82
N SER A 6 10.57 -10.62 -2.14
CA SER A 6 11.98 -10.40 -1.81
C SER A 6 12.94 -10.68 -2.97
N THR A 7 12.46 -11.21 -4.09
CA THR A 7 13.29 -11.39 -5.29
C THR A 7 13.52 -10.08 -6.03
N ALA A 8 14.63 -9.97 -6.78
CA ALA A 8 14.88 -8.84 -7.66
C ALA A 8 13.75 -8.61 -8.68
N ARG A 9 13.16 -9.70 -9.20
CA ARG A 9 11.97 -9.63 -10.07
C ARG A 9 10.78 -9.01 -9.34
N GLY A 10 10.52 -9.42 -8.10
CA GLY A 10 9.44 -8.87 -7.27
C GLY A 10 9.63 -7.38 -6.96
N ALA A 11 10.87 -6.96 -6.67
CA ALA A 11 11.20 -5.55 -6.50
C ALA A 11 10.94 -4.74 -7.78
N GLY A 12 11.42 -5.23 -8.93
CA GLY A 12 11.19 -4.56 -10.23
C GLY A 12 9.72 -4.43 -10.60
N GLN A 13 8.89 -5.44 -10.30
CA GLN A 13 7.44 -5.38 -10.52
C GLN A 13 6.77 -4.31 -9.66
N ARG A 14 7.16 -4.18 -8.39
CA ARG A 14 6.63 -3.16 -7.47
C ARG A 14 7.06 -1.76 -7.89
N ILE A 15 8.32 -1.57 -8.27
CA ILE A 15 8.82 -0.30 -8.82
C ILE A 15 7.99 0.06 -10.05
N SER A 16 7.87 -0.84 -11.03
CA SER A 16 7.11 -0.62 -12.26
C SER A 16 5.64 -0.27 -12.00
N ALA A 17 5.00 -0.88 -11.00
CA ALA A 17 3.62 -0.58 -10.62
C ALA A 17 3.44 0.79 -9.94
N LEU A 18 4.46 1.27 -9.22
CA LEU A 18 4.41 2.53 -8.47
C LEU A 18 4.89 3.74 -9.28
N THR A 19 5.81 3.56 -10.24
CA THR A 19 6.37 4.62 -11.09
C THR A 19 5.32 5.55 -11.74
N PRO A 20 4.13 5.09 -12.20
CA PRO A 20 3.13 5.99 -12.75
C PRO A 20 2.55 7.00 -11.75
N TYR A 21 2.75 6.77 -10.45
CA TYR A 21 2.13 7.55 -9.38
C TYR A 21 3.11 8.29 -8.49
N LEU A 22 4.37 7.84 -8.44
CA LEU A 22 5.41 8.35 -7.55
C LEU A 22 6.74 8.43 -8.29
N ASP A 23 7.55 9.44 -7.97
CA ASP A 23 8.95 9.43 -8.33
C ASP A 23 9.73 8.50 -7.41
N ILE A 24 9.71 7.21 -7.76
CA ILE A 24 10.32 6.15 -6.94
C ILE A 24 11.84 6.28 -6.91
N THR A 25 12.46 6.79 -7.96
CA THR A 25 13.91 6.94 -8.00
C THR A 25 14.38 7.99 -7.00
N ASP A 26 13.73 9.16 -7.01
CA ASP A 26 14.05 10.23 -6.05
C ASP A 26 13.69 9.80 -4.62
N ALA A 27 12.52 9.17 -4.43
CA ALA A 27 12.11 8.69 -3.11
C ALA A 27 13.07 7.65 -2.52
N LEU A 28 13.67 6.79 -3.34
CA LEU A 28 14.66 5.80 -2.89
C LEU A 28 16.05 6.40 -2.67
N ALA A 29 16.41 7.46 -3.39
CA ALA A 29 17.70 8.12 -3.24
C ALA A 29 17.86 8.83 -1.89
N ASP A 30 16.76 9.34 -1.32
CA ASP A 30 16.73 10.08 -0.06
C ASP A 30 16.51 9.18 1.18
N VAL A 31 16.43 7.86 1.02
CA VAL A 31 16.16 6.95 2.13
C VAL A 31 17.36 6.90 3.09
N PRO A 32 17.16 7.11 4.40
CA PRO A 32 18.23 6.96 5.37
C PRO A 32 18.72 5.51 5.43
N ALA A 33 19.98 5.29 5.80
CA ALA A 33 20.49 3.94 5.99
C ALA A 33 19.66 3.18 7.05
N GLY A 34 19.35 1.89 6.79
CA GLY A 34 18.68 1.01 7.74
C GLY A 34 17.52 0.20 7.16
N PRO A 35 16.50 0.84 6.56
CA PRO A 35 15.35 0.12 5.98
C PRO A 35 15.75 -0.76 4.79
N GLY A 36 15.09 -1.93 4.68
CA GLY A 36 15.21 -2.76 3.49
C GLY A 36 14.50 -2.14 2.30
N LEU A 37 14.91 -2.51 1.07
CA LEU A 37 14.21 -2.06 -0.14
C LEU A 37 12.71 -2.43 -0.12
N ASP A 38 12.36 -3.56 0.48
CA ASP A 38 10.98 -3.98 0.62
C ASP A 38 10.18 -3.10 1.57
N ASP A 39 10.77 -2.65 2.68
CA ASP A 39 10.19 -1.65 3.58
C ASP A 39 9.95 -0.32 2.85
N CYS A 40 10.92 0.15 2.08
CA CYS A 40 10.80 1.40 1.31
C CYS A 40 9.65 1.32 0.29
N LEU A 41 9.57 0.20 -0.44
CA LEU A 41 8.50 -0.02 -1.41
C LEU A 41 7.13 -0.21 -0.74
N ASP A 42 7.07 -0.78 0.48
CA ASP A 42 5.82 -0.88 1.26
C ASP A 42 5.39 0.52 1.76
N ALA A 43 6.34 1.37 2.15
CA ALA A 43 6.07 2.76 2.52
C ALA A 43 5.56 3.58 1.32
N CYS A 44 6.15 3.42 0.13
CA CYS A 44 5.67 4.06 -1.09
C CYS A 44 4.24 3.64 -1.43
N ALA A 45 3.94 2.33 -1.37
CA ALA A 45 2.59 1.82 -1.59
C ALA A 45 1.58 2.40 -0.58
N ALA A 46 1.95 2.46 0.71
CA ALA A 46 1.11 3.03 1.76
C ALA A 46 0.86 4.54 1.53
N ALA A 47 1.87 5.30 1.14
CA ALA A 47 1.74 6.72 0.82
C ALA A 47 0.80 6.97 -0.36
N TRP A 48 0.94 6.18 -1.43
CA TRP A 48 0.03 6.23 -2.58
C TRP A 48 -1.42 5.91 -2.20
N SER A 49 -1.65 4.84 -1.44
CA SER A 49 -3.00 4.49 -0.97
C SER A 49 -3.59 5.58 -0.06
N ALA A 50 -2.79 6.17 0.82
CA ALA A 50 -3.22 7.25 1.71
C ALA A 50 -3.62 8.52 0.92
N GLN A 51 -2.87 8.87 -0.13
CA GLN A 51 -3.19 9.99 -1.01
C GLN A 51 -4.57 9.78 -1.68
N ARG A 52 -4.83 8.59 -2.22
CA ARG A 52 -6.12 8.27 -2.85
C ARG A 52 -7.28 8.32 -1.86
N TRP A 53 -7.06 7.82 -0.64
CA TRP A 53 -8.06 7.91 0.43
C TRP A 53 -8.39 9.37 0.76
N ALA A 54 -7.36 10.21 0.95
CA ALA A 54 -7.53 11.63 1.24
C ALA A 54 -8.22 12.37 0.08
N ALA A 55 -7.96 11.97 -1.17
CA ALA A 55 -8.60 12.53 -2.36
C ALA A 55 -10.03 12.01 -2.61
N GLY A 56 -10.52 11.04 -1.83
CA GLY A 56 -11.83 10.41 -2.05
C GLY A 56 -11.91 9.54 -3.32
N THR A 57 -10.75 9.14 -3.87
CA THR A 57 -10.66 8.33 -5.11
C THR A 57 -10.23 6.89 -4.84
N ALA A 58 -9.98 6.54 -3.58
CA ALA A 58 -9.70 5.17 -3.18
C ALA A 58 -10.93 4.28 -3.36
N HIS A 59 -10.71 3.06 -3.84
CA HIS A 59 -11.71 2.02 -3.82
C HIS A 59 -11.67 1.31 -2.46
N VAL A 60 -12.84 1.08 -1.87
CA VAL A 60 -12.96 0.38 -0.58
C VAL A 60 -13.59 -0.99 -0.81
N PHE A 61 -12.84 -2.04 -0.52
CA PHE A 61 -13.34 -3.41 -0.58
C PHE A 61 -13.97 -3.82 0.75
N GLY A 62 -15.02 -4.64 0.70
CA GLY A 62 -15.64 -5.24 1.88
C GLY A 62 -16.47 -4.27 2.74
N ALA A 63 -16.66 -3.03 2.31
CA ALA A 63 -17.68 -2.16 2.89
C ALA A 63 -19.05 -2.73 2.50
N SER A 64 -19.60 -3.60 3.34
CA SER A 64 -20.94 -4.14 3.09
C SER A 64 -21.92 -2.97 2.96
N PRO A 65 -22.75 -2.94 1.91
CA PRO A 65 -23.82 -1.94 1.78
C PRO A 65 -24.98 -2.18 2.75
N SER A 66 -25.01 -3.33 3.43
CA SER A 66 -26.00 -3.63 4.45
C SER A 66 -25.55 -3.09 5.80
N ALA A 67 -26.39 -2.25 6.41
CA ALA A 67 -26.23 -1.78 7.79
C ALA A 67 -26.17 -2.93 8.82
N ASP A 68 -26.65 -4.13 8.45
CA ASP A 68 -26.74 -5.30 9.31
C ASP A 68 -25.52 -6.24 9.19
N ALA A 69 -24.60 -5.98 8.27
CA ALA A 69 -23.40 -6.80 8.12
C ALA A 69 -22.33 -6.38 9.14
N PRO A 70 -21.68 -7.34 9.83
CA PRO A 70 -20.59 -7.03 10.75
C PRO A 70 -19.48 -6.28 10.01
N THR A 71 -19.16 -5.07 10.47
CA THR A 71 -17.95 -4.37 10.06
C THR A 71 -16.81 -4.94 10.90
N ASP A 72 -15.78 -5.50 10.26
CA ASP A 72 -14.56 -5.87 10.97
C ASP A 72 -14.00 -4.63 11.66
N VAL A 73 -13.72 -4.73 12.95
CA VAL A 73 -13.15 -3.64 13.74
C VAL A 73 -11.80 -4.03 14.33
N ASP A 74 -10.89 -3.07 14.41
CA ASP A 74 -9.64 -3.25 15.12
C ASP A 74 -9.86 -3.39 16.64
N ARG A 75 -8.80 -3.67 17.39
CA ARG A 75 -8.86 -3.79 18.86
C ARG A 75 -9.35 -2.50 19.57
N ARG A 76 -9.41 -1.37 18.86
CA ARG A 76 -9.89 -0.08 19.35
C ARG A 76 -11.33 0.20 18.92
N GLY A 77 -12.02 -0.76 18.30
CA GLY A 77 -13.37 -0.62 17.79
C GLY A 77 -13.48 0.20 16.51
N ARG A 78 -12.37 0.46 15.80
CA ARG A 78 -12.39 1.24 14.56
C ARG A 78 -12.62 0.32 13.36
N PRO A 79 -13.48 0.71 12.40
CA PRO A 79 -13.67 -0.05 11.18
C PRO A 79 -12.37 -0.33 10.44
N MET A 80 -12.12 -1.60 10.15
CA MET A 80 -11.07 -2.07 9.26
C MET A 80 -11.57 -1.97 7.83
N ARG A 81 -10.81 -1.28 6.97
CA ARG A 81 -11.14 -1.10 5.56
C ARG A 81 -9.95 -1.52 4.72
N ILE A 82 -10.23 -2.27 3.65
CA ILE A 82 -9.24 -2.56 2.63
C ILE A 82 -9.39 -1.49 1.55
N VAL A 83 -8.34 -0.72 1.33
CA VAL A 83 -8.31 0.45 0.43
C VAL A 83 -7.27 0.26 -0.68
N ALA A 84 -7.64 0.60 -1.92
CA ALA A 84 -6.76 0.58 -3.10
C ALA A 84 -6.92 1.82 -3.98
#